data_AF-A0AA87LZI6-F1
#
_entry.id   AF-A0AA87LZI6-F1
#
_cell.length_a   1.000
_cell.length_b   1.000
_cell.length_c   1.000
_cell.angle_alpha   90.00
_cell.angle_beta   90.00
_cell.angle_gamma   90.00
#
_symmetry.space_group_name_H-M   'P 1'
#
loop_
_entity.id
_entity.type
_entity.pdbx_description
1 polymer ?
#
loop_
_entity_poly.entity_id
_entity_poly.type
_entity_poly.pdbx_seq_one_letter_code
_entity_poly.pdbx_strand_id
1 'polypeptide(L)'
;MLTLAQTFGWVPAGTIAPSGWNGPGEWGGAYDTNDGQLVSEDDAKSLARHLHGAAVSDQLAIALTDVINYLEKVAEARGITILDAMRMKPDEFSNIFSPLLMFLYDGSFYIE
;
A
#
# COMPACT_ATOMS: atom_id res chain seq x y z
N MET A 1 2.12 0.29 -1.17
CA MET A 1 1.56 -1.07 -1.28
C MET A 1 0.21 -1.11 -1.97
N LEU A 2 -0.79 -0.38 -1.47
CA LEU A 2 -2.14 -0.39 -2.06
C LEU A 2 -2.16 0.01 -3.54
N THR A 3 -1.45 1.08 -3.91
CA THR A 3 -1.30 1.50 -5.31
C THR A 3 -0.65 0.42 -6.20
N LEU A 4 0.33 -0.32 -5.67
CA LEU A 4 0.97 -1.43 -6.40
C LEU A 4 -0.03 -2.57 -6.62
N ALA A 5 -0.76 -2.97 -5.58
CA ALA A 5 -1.81 -3.99 -5.70
C ALA A 5 -2.88 -3.57 -6.71
N GLN A 6 -3.30 -2.30 -6.70
CA GLN A 6 -4.25 -1.73 -7.66
C GLN A 6 -3.73 -1.78 -9.10
N THR A 7 -2.45 -1.46 -9.33
CA THR A 7 -1.81 -1.63 -10.66
C THR A 7 -1.90 -3.07 -11.16
N PHE A 8 -1.87 -4.05 -10.25
CA PHE A 8 -2.02 -5.46 -10.58
C PHE A 8 -3.47 -5.96 -10.58
N GLY A 9 -4.46 -5.06 -10.41
CA GLY A 9 -5.88 -5.38 -10.55
C GLY A 9 -6.65 -5.55 -9.25
N TRP A 10 -6.03 -5.32 -8.08
CA TRP A 10 -6.78 -5.30 -6.82
C TRP A 10 -7.73 -4.10 -6.77
N VAL A 11 -8.97 -4.34 -6.35
CA VAL A 11 -9.97 -3.30 -6.13
C VAL A 11 -10.36 -3.33 -4.66
N PRO A 12 -10.17 -2.23 -3.90
CA PRO A 12 -10.50 -2.20 -2.48
C PRO A 12 -12.01 -2.37 -2.26
N ALA A 13 -12.39 -3.25 -1.34
CA ALA A 13 -13.80 -3.45 -0.96
C ALA A 13 -14.27 -2.45 0.11
N GLY A 14 -13.34 -1.71 0.72
CA GLY A 14 -13.57 -0.78 1.82
C GLY A 14 -13.23 -1.39 3.18
N THR A 15 -13.12 -0.52 4.17
CA THR A 15 -12.71 -0.88 5.54
C THR A 15 -13.88 -0.76 6.51
N ILE A 16 -13.79 -1.48 7.61
CA ILE A 16 -14.72 -1.41 8.73
C ILE A 16 -14.04 -0.64 9.87
N ALA A 17 -14.82 0.20 10.54
CA ALA A 17 -14.33 0.99 11.65
C ALA A 17 -13.67 0.11 12.73
N PRO A 18 -12.58 0.58 13.36
CA PRO A 18 -12.01 -0.08 14.52
C PRO A 18 -13.01 -0.11 15.68
N SER A 19 -12.85 -1.08 16.57
CA SER A 19 -13.67 -1.14 17.79
C SER A 19 -13.45 0.11 18.64
N GLY A 20 -14.54 0.81 18.98
CA GLY A 20 -14.47 2.04 19.76
C GLY A 20 -14.03 3.28 18.97
N TRP A 21 -14.24 3.30 17.64
CA TRP A 21 -14.04 4.51 16.83
C TRP A 21 -14.75 5.73 17.45
N ASN A 22 -13.96 6.76 17.78
CA ASN A 22 -14.42 8.03 18.36
C ASN A 22 -13.96 9.24 17.53
N GLY A 23 -13.58 9.03 16.27
CA GLY A 23 -13.15 10.10 15.40
C GLY A 23 -14.30 11.03 14.99
N PRO A 24 -13.99 12.13 14.28
CA PRO A 24 -14.99 13.10 13.89
C PRO A 24 -15.90 12.53 12.79
N GLY A 25 -17.04 11.97 13.19
CA GLY A 25 -18.10 11.52 12.28
C GLY A 25 -18.11 10.01 11.97
N GLU A 26 -18.93 9.65 10.99
CA GLU A 26 -19.04 8.26 10.52
C GLU A 26 -17.76 7.80 9.84
N TRP A 27 -17.47 6.51 9.97
CA TRP A 27 -16.31 5.90 9.35
C TRP A 27 -16.41 5.94 7.82
N GLY A 28 -15.42 6.52 7.16
CA GLY A 28 -15.42 6.73 5.70
C GLY A 28 -15.17 5.47 4.86
N GLY A 29 -14.77 4.36 5.48
CA GLY A 29 -14.54 3.08 4.77
C GLY A 29 -13.31 3.06 3.88
N ALA A 30 -12.43 4.05 3.98
CA ALA A 30 -11.23 4.17 3.16
C ALA A 30 -10.01 3.49 3.79
N TYR A 31 -8.97 3.32 2.97
CA TYR A 31 -7.66 2.78 3.34
C TYR A 31 -6.63 3.90 3.55
N ASP A 32 -7.04 4.97 4.23
CA ASP A 32 -6.30 6.24 4.30
C ASP A 32 -5.78 6.58 5.71
N THR A 33 -6.10 5.78 6.73
CA THR A 33 -5.61 5.94 8.10
C THR A 33 -4.99 4.68 8.66
N ASN A 34 -4.35 4.78 9.83
CA ASN A 34 -3.75 3.66 10.57
C ASN A 34 -4.49 3.40 11.88
N ASP A 35 -5.80 3.65 11.91
CA ASP A 35 -6.60 3.64 13.15
C ASP A 35 -6.96 2.22 13.63
N GLY A 36 -6.33 1.18 13.07
CA GLY A 36 -6.64 -0.23 13.38
C GLY A 36 -7.92 -0.71 12.71
N GLN A 37 -8.26 -0.14 11.56
CA GLN A 37 -9.41 -0.52 10.78
C GLN A 37 -9.36 -1.98 10.35
N LEU A 38 -10.53 -2.59 10.26
CA LEU A 38 -10.69 -4.00 9.88
C LEU A 38 -11.01 -4.10 8.39
N VAL A 39 -10.64 -5.23 7.80
CA VAL A 39 -10.95 -5.56 6.41
C VAL A 39 -11.60 -6.92 6.36
N SER A 40 -12.41 -7.19 5.33
CA SER A 40 -12.96 -8.53 5.15
C SER A 40 -11.83 -9.53 4.84
N GLU A 41 -12.02 -10.77 5.24
CA GLU A 41 -11.06 -11.85 4.96
C GLU A 41 -10.81 -12.00 3.44
N ASP A 42 -11.87 -11.86 2.64
CA ASP A 42 -11.80 -11.94 1.19
C ASP A 42 -10.98 -10.78 0.59
N ASP A 43 -11.15 -9.55 1.09
CA ASP A 43 -10.38 -8.40 0.59
C ASP A 43 -8.91 -8.51 1.01
N ALA A 44 -8.63 -8.96 2.24
CA ALA A 44 -7.27 -9.23 2.71
C ALA A 44 -6.56 -10.29 1.84
N LYS A 45 -7.24 -11.41 1.55
CA LYS A 45 -6.70 -12.47 0.66
C LYS A 45 -6.51 -11.96 -0.77
N SER A 46 -7.44 -11.16 -1.27
CA SER A 46 -7.36 -10.55 -2.59
C SER A 46 -6.15 -9.62 -2.68
N LEU A 47 -5.97 -8.74 -1.70
CA LEU A 47 -4.82 -7.84 -1.60
C LEU A 47 -3.50 -8.63 -1.59
N ALA A 48 -3.40 -9.65 -0.72
CA ALA A 48 -2.22 -10.50 -0.63
C ALA A 48 -1.90 -11.20 -1.97
N ARG A 49 -2.92 -11.73 -2.65
CA ARG A 49 -2.76 -12.38 -3.96
C ARG A 49 -2.22 -11.42 -5.03
N HIS A 50 -2.75 -10.20 -5.10
CA HIS A 50 -2.30 -9.22 -6.10
C HIS A 50 -0.90 -8.69 -5.79
N LEU A 51 -0.58 -8.51 -4.52
CA LEU A 51 0.78 -8.16 -4.08
C LEU A 51 1.78 -9.28 -4.39
N HIS A 52 1.42 -10.53 -4.17
CA HIS A 52 2.24 -11.67 -4.59
C HIS A 52 2.41 -11.70 -6.12
N GLY A 53 1.33 -11.50 -6.87
CA GLY A 53 1.37 -11.41 -8.33
C GLY A 53 2.31 -10.29 -8.81
N ALA A 54 2.33 -9.16 -8.12
CA ALA A 54 3.29 -8.09 -8.39
C ALA A 54 4.73 -8.54 -8.13
N ALA A 55 4.97 -9.16 -6.97
CA ALA A 55 6.31 -9.56 -6.52
C ALA A 55 7.00 -10.57 -7.45
N VAL A 56 6.23 -11.47 -8.10
CA VAL A 56 6.77 -12.50 -9.00
C VAL A 56 6.67 -12.12 -10.48
N SER A 57 6.20 -10.92 -10.81
CA SER A 57 6.04 -10.45 -12.19
C SER A 57 7.34 -9.85 -12.73
N ASP A 58 7.67 -10.17 -13.98
CA ASP A 58 8.75 -9.51 -14.73
C ASP A 58 8.50 -8.00 -14.92
N GLN A 59 7.26 -7.55 -14.72
CA GLN A 59 6.86 -6.14 -14.81
C GLN A 59 7.03 -5.37 -13.49
N LEU A 60 7.50 -6.03 -12.41
CA LEU A 60 7.61 -5.42 -11.08
C LEU A 60 8.39 -4.10 -11.13
N ALA A 61 9.56 -4.06 -11.77
CA ALA A 61 10.38 -2.85 -11.82
C ALA A 61 9.67 -1.64 -12.47
N ILE A 62 8.86 -1.90 -13.51
CA ILE A 62 8.06 -0.87 -14.19
C ILE A 62 6.95 -0.39 -13.25
N ALA A 63 6.19 -1.32 -12.66
CA ALA A 63 5.12 -0.98 -11.75
C ALA A 63 5.61 -0.23 -10.49
N LEU A 64 6.80 -0.59 -9.98
CA LEU A 64 7.45 0.13 -8.89
C LEU A 64 7.84 1.55 -9.30
N THR A 65 8.36 1.73 -10.52
CA THR A 65 8.66 3.05 -11.05
C THR A 65 7.42 3.94 -11.08
N ASP A 66 6.28 3.41 -11.55
CA ASP A 66 5.03 4.15 -11.59
C ASP A 66 4.51 4.52 -10.19
N VAL A 67 4.61 3.60 -9.23
CA VAL A 67 4.23 3.83 -7.84
C VAL A 67 5.12 4.89 -7.19
N ILE A 68 6.45 4.80 -7.36
CA ILE A 68 7.40 5.78 -6.85
C ILE A 68 7.08 7.16 -7.43
N ASN A 69 6.92 7.26 -8.76
CA ASN A 69 6.58 8.52 -9.43
C ASN A 69 5.26 9.13 -8.93
N TYR A 70 4.24 8.29 -8.68
CA TYR A 70 2.98 8.75 -8.11
C TYR A 70 3.17 9.32 -6.71
N LEU A 71 3.88 8.60 -5.83
CA LEU A 71 4.13 9.03 -4.44
C LEU A 71 4.96 10.31 -4.39
N GLU A 72 6.02 10.40 -5.19
CA GLU A 72 6.87 11.59 -5.28
C GLU A 72 6.06 12.82 -5.76
N LYS A 73 5.22 12.66 -6.79
CA LYS A 73 4.32 13.74 -7.25
C LYS A 73 3.34 14.19 -6.17
N VAL A 74 2.76 13.26 -5.41
CA VAL A 74 1.84 13.59 -4.31
C VAL A 74 2.58 14.33 -3.19
N ALA A 75 3.81 13.93 -2.86
CA ALA A 75 4.64 14.61 -1.87
C ALA A 75 5.03 16.03 -2.33
N GLU A 76 5.47 16.19 -3.58
CA GLU A 76 5.79 17.50 -4.18
C GLU A 76 4.56 18.41 -4.21
N ALA A 77 3.38 17.89 -4.56
CA ALA A 77 2.12 18.64 -4.51
C ALA A 77 1.74 19.12 -3.10
N ARG A 78 2.25 18.45 -2.05
CA ARG A 78 2.10 18.85 -0.64
C ARG A 78 3.20 19.80 -0.16
N GLY A 79 4.09 20.25 -1.06
CA GLY A 79 5.16 21.20 -0.77
C GLY A 79 6.46 20.56 -0.27
N ILE A 80 6.58 19.24 -0.33
CA ILE A 80 7.82 18.54 0.04
C ILE A 80 8.78 18.59 -1.16
N THR A 81 9.98 19.15 -0.98
CA THR A 81 11.01 19.13 -2.02
C THR A 81 11.82 17.84 -1.91
N ILE A 82 11.78 17.02 -2.96
CA ILE A 82 12.58 15.78 -3.06
C ILE A 82 13.83 16.09 -3.90
N LEU A 83 15.01 15.95 -3.28
CA LEU A 83 16.27 16.12 -4.00
C LEU A 83 16.52 14.92 -4.92
N ASP A 84 17.17 15.14 -6.06
CA ASP A 84 17.47 14.06 -7.02
C ASP A 84 18.25 12.89 -6.40
N ALA A 85 19.16 13.17 -5.47
CA ALA A 85 19.91 12.16 -4.74
C ALA A 85 19.06 11.35 -3.73
N MET A 86 17.85 11.80 -3.44
CA MET A 86 16.89 11.17 -2.52
C MET A 86 15.74 10.48 -3.26
N ARG A 87 15.68 10.57 -4.60
CA ARG A 87 14.62 9.90 -5.37
C ARG A 87 14.82 8.39 -5.29
N MET A 88 13.73 7.70 -5.01
CA MET A 88 13.77 6.26 -4.75
C MET A 88 13.94 5.48 -6.04
N LYS A 89 14.81 4.47 -6.05
CA LYS A 89 14.93 3.57 -7.19
C LYS A 89 14.08 2.31 -7.01
N PRO A 90 13.62 1.66 -8.11
CA PRO A 90 12.82 0.45 -8.03
C PRO A 90 13.49 -0.72 -7.28
N ASP A 91 14.79 -0.87 -7.42
CA ASP A 91 15.61 -1.89 -6.73
C ASP A 91 15.73 -1.61 -5.23
N GLU A 92 15.82 -0.34 -4.83
CA GLU A 92 15.77 0.07 -3.42
C GLU A 92 14.40 -0.21 -2.79
N PHE A 93 13.33 0.03 -3.54
CA PHE A 93 11.96 -0.28 -3.10
C PHE A 93 11.74 -1.79 -2.91
N SER A 94 12.19 -2.61 -3.87
CA SER A 94 12.03 -4.08 -3.81
C SER A 94 12.72 -4.69 -2.58
N ASN A 95 13.92 -4.21 -2.25
CA ASN A 95 14.68 -4.70 -1.09
C ASN A 95 14.02 -4.38 0.26
N ILE A 96 13.29 -3.26 0.35
CA ILE A 96 12.57 -2.85 1.57
C ILE A 96 11.21 -3.55 1.67
N PHE A 97 10.56 -3.84 0.54
CA PHE A 97 9.20 -4.40 0.51
C PHE A 97 9.12 -5.93 0.43
N SER A 98 10.16 -6.63 -0.01
CA SER A 98 10.19 -8.11 -0.02
C SER A 98 9.94 -8.74 1.37
N PRO A 99 10.50 -8.23 2.48
CA PRO A 99 10.16 -8.70 3.83
C PRO A 99 8.71 -8.42 4.22
N LEU A 100 8.16 -7.29 3.78
CA LEU A 100 6.78 -6.86 4.07
C LEU A 100 5.75 -7.74 3.34
N LEU A 101 6.10 -8.22 2.14
CA LEU A 101 5.36 -9.24 1.39
C LEU A 101 5.39 -10.62 2.08
N MET A 102 6.54 -11.04 2.62
CA MET A 102 6.61 -12.27 3.44
C MET A 102 5.78 -12.14 4.73
N PHE A 103 5.76 -10.96 5.35
CA PHE A 103 4.97 -10.69 6.56
C PHE A 103 3.45 -10.72 6.29
N LEU A 104 3.01 -10.21 5.13
CA LEU A 104 1.61 -10.31 4.69
C LEU A 104 1.12 -11.75 4.48
N TYR A 105 2.03 -12.69 4.24
CA TYR A 105 1.71 -14.12 4.14
C TYR A 105 1.31 -14.73 5.50
N ASP A 106 1.72 -14.12 6.61
CA ASP A 106 1.46 -14.58 7.98
C ASP A 106 0.20 -13.92 8.61
N GLY A 107 -0.55 -13.13 7.82
CA GLY A 107 -1.95 -12.78 8.11
C GLY A 107 -2.18 -11.62 9.08
N SER A 108 -1.20 -10.77 9.37
CA SER A 108 -1.45 -9.52 10.09
C SER A 108 -0.55 -8.39 9.62
N PHE A 109 -1.08 -7.16 9.58
CA PHE A 109 -0.31 -5.95 9.42
C PHE A 109 -0.70 -4.97 10.53
N TYR A 110 0.32 -4.38 11.17
CA TYR A 110 0.16 -3.23 12.05
C TYR A 110 0.88 -2.09 11.35
N ILE A 111 0.19 -0.97 11.13
CA ILE A 111 0.82 0.23 10.59
C ILE A 111 1.08 1.13 11.80
N GLU A 112 2.35 1.31 12.17
CA GLU A 112 2.76 2.35 13.14
C GLU A 112 2.70 3.74 12.50
#